data_AF-A0A445FPI0-F1
#
_entry.id   AF-A0A445FPI0-F1
#
_cell.length_a   1.000
_cell.length_b   1.000
_cell.length_c   1.000
_cell.angle_alpha   90.00
_cell.angle_beta   90.00
_cell.angle_gamma   90.00
#
_symmetry.space_group_name_H-M   'P 1'
#
loop_
_entity.id
_entity.type
_entity.pdbx_description
1 polymer ?
#
loop_
_entity_poly.entity_id
_entity_poly.type
_entity_poly.pdbx_seq_one_letter_code
_entity_poly.pdbx_strand_id
1 'polypeptide(L)'
;MITSSATLALLPRSSPSTSRLGRIYALTCGFSPLRIVTLWMPMPKVDRVVGSGGGHAGVIGANNKIIETKDDPKVLSMKEVVARETAQLLEQHNHLSVRDLASKFEKGLAAPTKFSEEARLREAASLEKHVLLKKLRDALESLKRRLAGRNKDDAEDTIAMASEDAKIVDEERAFAHAESKDARAAVQRVEVALQEHERMSQASGKQDLEQLMREVQEARRIKMLHQPRKVMDMEHELRALRVQLAKKTRQYLRL
;
A
#
# COMPACT_ATOMS: atom_id res chain seq x y z
N MET A 1 -23.08 -22.51 -50.75
CA MET A 1 -21.95 -22.37 -51.70
C MET A 1 -21.24 -21.09 -51.29
N ILE A 2 -20.05 -21.07 -50.70
CA ILE A 2 -18.83 -21.84 -50.93
C ILE A 2 -18.23 -22.20 -49.56
N THR A 3 -17.84 -23.46 -49.46
CA THR A 3 -17.10 -24.10 -48.37
C THR A 3 -15.60 -23.82 -48.51
N SER A 4 -14.88 -23.60 -47.40
CA SER A 4 -13.46 -23.94 -47.35
C SER A 4 -13.09 -24.57 -46.01
N SER A 5 -12.99 -25.90 -46.04
CA SER A 5 -12.04 -26.75 -45.30
C SER A 5 -10.60 -26.25 -45.47
N ALA A 6 -9.55 -26.61 -44.73
CA ALA A 6 -9.25 -27.48 -43.60
C ALA A 6 -7.96 -26.88 -42.95
N THR A 7 -7.50 -27.22 -41.76
CA THR A 7 -6.65 -28.39 -41.54
C THR A 7 -6.30 -28.47 -40.05
N LEU A 8 -6.69 -29.58 -39.42
CA LEU A 8 -6.15 -30.04 -38.14
C LEU A 8 -4.71 -30.54 -38.35
N ALA A 9 -3.77 -30.10 -37.52
CA ALA A 9 -2.51 -30.81 -37.32
C ALA A 9 -2.43 -31.28 -35.86
N LEU A 10 -2.34 -32.59 -35.69
CA LEU A 10 -2.10 -33.31 -34.45
C LEU A 10 -0.64 -33.15 -34.01
N LEU A 11 -0.46 -32.76 -32.73
CA LEU A 11 0.51 -33.21 -31.70
C LEU A 11 1.88 -33.83 -32.11
N PRO A 12 2.93 -33.58 -31.30
CA PRO A 12 3.17 -34.54 -30.22
C PRO A 12 3.42 -33.93 -28.83
N ARG A 13 3.05 -34.73 -27.83
CA ARG A 13 3.39 -34.61 -26.41
C ARG A 13 4.91 -34.70 -26.20
N SER A 14 5.46 -33.79 -25.41
CA SER A 14 6.63 -34.07 -24.57
C SER A 14 6.51 -33.26 -23.27
N SER A 15 6.35 -33.97 -22.15
CA SER A 15 6.36 -33.46 -20.77
C SER A 15 7.78 -33.57 -20.16
N PRO A 16 8.01 -33.22 -18.88
CA PRO A 16 8.25 -31.85 -18.39
C PRO A 16 9.60 -31.74 -17.64
N SER A 17 10.27 -30.58 -17.67
CA SER A 17 11.35 -30.32 -16.70
C SER A 17 11.58 -28.83 -16.45
N THR A 18 11.33 -28.46 -15.19
CA THR A 18 12.10 -27.55 -14.33
C THR A 18 12.34 -26.08 -14.72
N SER A 19 12.05 -25.26 -13.69
CA SER A 19 12.70 -24.01 -13.28
C SER A 19 12.44 -22.72 -14.04
N ARG A 20 11.81 -21.79 -13.29
CA ARG A 20 12.16 -20.37 -13.12
C ARG A 20 12.65 -19.63 -14.36
N LEU A 21 11.87 -18.65 -14.81
CA LEU A 21 12.20 -17.22 -14.79
C LEU A 21 11.14 -16.45 -15.60
N GLY A 22 10.90 -15.21 -15.16
CA GLY A 22 9.72 -14.42 -15.52
C GLY A 22 9.52 -14.17 -17.01
N ARG A 23 8.24 -14.02 -17.37
CA ARG A 23 7.82 -13.34 -18.59
C ARG A 23 7.01 -12.12 -18.21
N ILE A 24 7.67 -10.98 -18.32
CA ILE A 24 7.06 -9.66 -18.38
C ILE A 24 6.42 -9.56 -19.77
N TYR A 25 5.11 -9.32 -19.82
CA TYR A 25 4.43 -8.97 -21.07
C TYR A 25 4.84 -7.54 -21.45
N ALA A 26 5.52 -7.41 -22.60
CA ALA A 26 5.69 -6.14 -23.28
C ALA A 26 4.41 -5.85 -24.08
N LEU A 27 3.63 -4.85 -23.64
CA LEU A 27 2.63 -4.19 -24.45
C LEU A 27 3.09 -2.74 -24.63
N THR A 28 3.34 -2.40 -25.89
CA THR A 28 3.80 -1.10 -26.35
C THR A 28 2.67 -0.07 -26.33
N CYS A 29 2.95 1.02 -25.60
CA CYS A 29 2.48 2.41 -25.63
C CYS A 29 1.25 2.84 -26.45
N GLY A 30 0.41 3.65 -25.77
CA GLY A 30 -0.28 4.81 -26.32
C GLY A 30 -0.77 5.77 -25.22
N PHE A 31 -0.03 6.88 -24.99
CA PHE A 31 -0.43 8.21 -24.44
C PHE A 31 -1.26 8.29 -23.12
N SER A 32 -1.05 9.12 -22.10
CA SER A 32 -0.15 10.24 -21.77
C SER A 32 -0.36 10.64 -20.27
N PRO A 33 0.42 11.57 -19.67
CA PRO A 33 0.93 11.42 -18.29
C PRO A 33 0.20 12.26 -17.23
N LEU A 34 -0.31 11.62 -16.19
CA LEU A 34 -0.53 12.26 -14.88
C LEU A 34 0.01 11.36 -13.77
N ARG A 35 0.83 11.99 -12.93
CA ARG A 35 1.78 11.41 -11.99
C ARG A 35 1.10 10.51 -10.95
N ILE A 36 1.28 9.20 -11.07
CA ILE A 36 1.19 8.27 -9.95
C ILE A 36 2.63 8.06 -9.46
N VAL A 37 2.99 8.74 -8.37
CA VAL A 37 4.22 8.44 -7.63
C VAL A 37 3.95 7.15 -6.85
N THR A 38 4.26 6.01 -7.44
CA THR A 38 4.47 4.77 -6.69
C THR A 38 5.78 4.90 -5.92
N LEU A 39 5.71 5.29 -4.65
CA LEU A 39 6.84 5.20 -3.73
C LEU A 39 7.03 3.73 -3.33
N TRP A 40 7.68 2.96 -4.20
CA TRP A 40 8.24 1.66 -3.85
C TRP A 40 9.61 1.90 -3.21
N MET A 41 9.70 1.88 -1.88
CA MET A 41 10.99 1.90 -1.19
C MET A 41 11.61 0.50 -1.25
N PRO A 42 12.81 0.32 -1.81
CA PRO A 42 13.55 -0.92 -1.65
C PRO A 42 14.15 -0.97 -0.23
N MET A 43 13.99 -2.10 0.46
CA MET A 43 14.69 -2.36 1.71
C MET A 43 16.21 -2.39 1.49
N PRO A 44 17.03 -1.71 2.31
CA PRO A 44 18.48 -1.82 2.21
C PRO A 44 18.92 -3.21 2.67
N LYS A 45 19.69 -3.90 1.82
CA LYS A 45 20.46 -5.09 2.20
C LYS A 45 21.55 -4.66 3.18
N VAL A 46 21.59 -5.31 4.35
CA VAL A 46 22.69 -5.18 5.30
C VAL A 46 23.82 -6.08 4.80
N ASP A 47 24.82 -5.48 4.15
CA ASP A 47 26.07 -6.17 3.85
C ASP A 47 26.91 -6.24 5.14
N ARG A 48 27.13 -7.47 5.60
CA ARG A 48 28.01 -7.78 6.72
C ARG A 48 29.46 -7.67 6.26
N VAL A 49 30.06 -6.49 6.40
CA VAL A 49 31.50 -6.30 6.20
C VAL A 49 32.24 -6.88 7.42
N VAL A 50 32.84 -8.05 7.24
CA VAL A 50 33.94 -8.53 8.08
C VAL A 50 35.20 -7.81 7.58
N GLY A 51 35.58 -6.75 8.29
CA GLY A 51 36.83 -6.02 8.07
C GLY A 51 37.95 -6.59 8.94
N SER A 52 38.81 -7.37 8.32
CA SER A 52 40.06 -7.92 8.85
C SER A 52 40.96 -6.82 9.42
N GLY A 53 41.58 -7.06 10.57
CA GLY A 53 42.60 -6.19 11.16
C GLY A 53 43.77 -5.98 10.21
N GLY A 54 43.99 -4.72 9.81
CA GLY A 54 45.15 -4.28 9.06
C GLY A 54 46.22 -3.76 10.02
N GLY A 55 47.36 -4.44 10.08
CA GLY A 55 48.53 -3.98 10.82
C GLY A 55 49.10 -2.70 10.21
N HIS A 56 49.42 -1.73 11.06
CA HIS A 56 50.23 -0.59 10.68
C HIS A 56 51.67 -1.04 10.43
N ALA A 57 52.11 -1.01 9.17
CA ALA A 57 53.53 -1.08 8.82
C ALA A 57 54.16 0.32 9.00
N GLY A 58 54.78 0.55 10.16
CA GLY A 58 55.65 1.70 10.38
C GLY A 58 57.09 1.31 10.08
N VAL A 59 57.69 1.92 9.06
CA VAL A 59 59.13 1.80 8.80
C VAL A 59 59.87 2.67 9.80
N ILE A 60 60.62 2.05 10.71
CA ILE A 60 61.51 2.73 11.66
C ILE A 60 62.80 3.10 10.91
N GLY A 61 62.95 4.38 10.57
CA GLY A 61 64.21 4.95 10.12
C GLY A 61 65.15 5.22 11.30
N ALA A 62 66.42 4.90 11.16
CA ALA A 62 67.45 5.12 12.18
C ALA A 62 67.67 6.64 12.41
N ASN A 63 66.94 7.20 13.37
CA ASN A 63 67.30 8.25 14.33
C ASN A 63 66.02 8.91 14.88
N ASN A 64 65.70 8.61 16.13
CA ASN A 64 64.53 9.08 16.88
C ASN A 64 64.38 10.62 16.92
N LYS A 65 63.76 11.23 15.90
CA LYS A 65 63.12 12.55 16.01
C LYS A 65 61.74 12.50 15.37
N ILE A 66 60.73 12.42 16.23
CA ILE A 66 59.33 12.70 15.85
C ILE A 66 59.22 14.21 15.78
N ILE A 67 59.04 14.75 14.57
CA ILE A 67 58.65 16.15 14.38
C ILE A 67 57.15 16.20 14.67
N GLU A 68 56.78 16.86 15.78
CA GLU A 68 55.41 17.29 16.01
C GLU A 68 55.05 18.38 14.99
N THR A 69 54.24 18.05 13.99
CA THR A 69 53.51 19.05 13.21
C THR A 69 52.17 19.29 13.86
N LYS A 70 52.15 20.40 14.57
CA LYS A 70 51.02 21.20 15.00
C LYS A 70 50.05 21.39 13.83
N ASP A 71 48.91 20.71 13.88
CA ASP A 71 47.68 21.17 13.25
C ASP A 71 46.56 20.78 14.20
N ASP A 72 45.84 21.77 14.71
CA ASP A 72 44.55 21.60 15.35
C ASP A 72 43.50 21.44 14.22
N PRO A 73 43.10 20.24 13.79
CA PRO A 73 41.75 20.10 13.31
C PRO A 73 40.88 20.17 14.56
N LYS A 74 39.83 20.96 14.48
CA LYS A 74 38.72 20.97 15.43
C LYS A 74 38.13 19.56 15.53
N VAL A 75 38.79 18.66 16.28
CA VAL A 75 38.32 17.32 16.60
C VAL A 75 37.21 17.56 17.60
N LEU A 76 36.01 17.79 17.06
CA LEU A 76 34.78 17.77 17.84
C LEU A 76 34.82 16.48 18.66
N SER A 77 34.70 16.64 19.98
CA SER A 77 34.83 15.48 20.86
C SER A 77 33.77 14.46 20.47
N MET A 78 34.03 13.16 20.66
CA MET A 78 33.06 12.10 20.36
C MET A 78 31.67 12.40 20.95
N LYS A 79 31.60 13.13 22.07
CA LYS A 79 30.34 13.59 22.67
C LYS A 79 29.59 14.61 21.82
N GLU A 80 30.29 15.51 21.15
CA GLU A 80 29.70 16.48 20.22
C GLU A 80 29.27 15.82 18.91
N VAL A 81 30.03 14.84 18.42
CA VAL A 81 29.64 14.03 17.26
C VAL A 81 28.37 13.25 17.59
N VAL A 82 28.34 12.56 18.73
CA VAL A 82 27.16 11.83 19.20
C VAL A 82 25.98 12.76 19.43
N ALA A 83 26.18 13.96 19.99
CA ALA A 83 25.11 14.93 20.19
C ALA A 83 24.54 15.45 18.86
N ARG A 84 25.39 15.72 17.87
CA ARG A 84 24.97 16.13 16.52
C ARG A 84 24.24 15.00 15.78
N GLU A 85 24.76 13.78 15.84
CA GLU A 85 24.10 12.59 15.26
C GLU A 85 22.76 12.31 15.94
N THR A 86 22.68 12.45 17.27
CA THR A 86 21.41 12.28 18.01
C THR A 86 20.39 13.34 17.62
N ALA A 87 20.81 14.60 17.46
CA ALA A 87 19.94 15.68 16.99
C ALA A 87 19.48 15.44 15.54
N GLN A 88 20.38 14.99 14.66
CA GLN A 88 20.07 14.70 13.26
C GLN A 88 19.14 13.48 13.11
N LEU A 89 19.30 12.45 13.94
CA LEU A 89 18.40 11.29 14.01
C LEU A 89 17.02 11.67 14.57
N LEU A 90 16.97 12.58 15.56
CA LEU A 90 15.72 13.09 16.10
C LEU A 90 14.98 13.98 15.09
N GLU A 91 15.70 14.76 14.29
CA GLU A 91 15.17 15.57 13.18
C GLU A 91 14.69 14.69 12.00
N GLN A 92 15.30 13.51 11.78
CA GLN A 92 14.82 12.50 10.83
C GLN A 92 13.60 11.72 11.32
N HIS A 93 13.34 11.69 12.63
CA HIS A 93 12.24 10.94 13.24
C HIS A 93 10.90 11.70 13.07
N ASN A 94 10.42 11.78 11.83
CA ASN A 94 9.08 12.21 11.46
C ASN A 94 8.01 11.16 11.82
N HIS A 95 7.94 10.77 13.09
CA HIS A 95 6.84 9.94 13.57
C HIS A 95 5.64 10.85 13.79
N LEU A 96 4.75 10.88 12.80
CA LEU A 96 3.45 11.52 12.94
C LEU A 96 2.78 10.94 14.19
N SER A 97 2.37 11.80 15.12
CA SER A 97 1.61 11.32 16.25
C SER A 97 0.30 10.71 15.73
N VAL A 98 -0.28 9.78 16.49
CA VAL A 98 -1.62 9.23 16.17
C VAL A 98 -2.63 10.35 15.94
N ARG A 99 -2.49 11.46 16.67
CA ARG A 99 -3.28 12.68 16.49
C ARG A 99 -3.04 13.35 15.13
N ASP A 100 -1.79 13.48 14.70
CA ASP A 100 -1.46 14.04 13.38
C ASP A 100 -1.94 13.14 12.25
N LEU A 101 -1.85 11.82 12.45
CA LEU A 101 -2.34 10.84 11.51
C LEU A 101 -3.88 10.91 11.40
N ALA A 102 -4.59 10.93 12.53
CA ALA A 102 -6.04 11.10 12.58
C ALA A 102 -6.48 12.42 11.92
N SER A 103 -5.79 13.53 12.22
CA SER A 103 -6.09 14.82 11.59
C SER A 103 -5.86 14.80 10.07
N LYS A 104 -4.85 14.07 9.58
CA LYS A 104 -4.63 13.86 8.14
C LYS A 104 -5.73 13.01 7.51
N PHE A 105 -6.19 11.95 8.18
CA PHE A 105 -7.32 11.14 7.73
C PHE A 105 -8.62 11.94 7.66
N GLU A 106 -8.97 12.68 8.72
CA GLU A 106 -10.17 13.53 8.75
C GLU A 106 -10.15 14.61 7.65
N LYS A 107 -9.00 15.27 7.44
CA LYS A 107 -8.83 16.22 6.33
C LYS A 107 -8.95 15.54 4.96
N GLY A 108 -8.43 14.33 4.82
CA GLY A 108 -8.56 13.51 3.62
C GLY A 108 -9.99 13.05 3.35
N LEU A 109 -10.80 12.83 4.39
CA LEU A 109 -12.22 12.46 4.29
C LEU A 109 -13.14 13.67 4.07
N ALA A 110 -12.79 14.84 4.59
CA ALA A 110 -13.58 16.07 4.45
C ALA A 110 -13.41 16.78 3.10
N ALA A 111 -12.37 16.48 2.33
CA ALA A 111 -12.17 17.06 1.00
C ALA A 111 -13.14 16.47 -0.05
N PRO A 112 -13.32 15.14 -0.18
CA PRO A 112 -14.26 14.53 -1.13
C PRO A 112 -15.73 14.93 -0.95
N THR A 113 -16.18 15.13 0.29
CA THR A 113 -17.58 15.48 0.58
C THR A 113 -17.95 16.86 0.04
N LYS A 114 -17.01 17.81 0.07
CA LYS A 114 -17.21 19.17 -0.49
C LYS A 114 -17.34 19.15 -2.01
N PHE A 115 -16.53 18.35 -2.71
CA PHE A 115 -16.66 18.20 -4.16
C PHE A 115 -17.97 17.51 -4.57
N SER A 116 -18.46 16.57 -3.76
CA SER A 116 -19.76 15.91 -3.98
C SER A 116 -20.95 16.86 -3.81
N GLU A 117 -20.95 17.70 -2.77
CA GLU A 117 -22.03 18.67 -2.55
C GLU A 117 -22.02 19.77 -3.61
N GLU A 118 -20.84 20.26 -3.99
CA GLU A 118 -20.68 21.26 -5.05
C GLU A 118 -21.16 20.72 -6.41
N ALA A 119 -20.86 19.46 -6.74
CA ALA A 119 -21.37 18.80 -7.93
C ALA A 119 -22.91 18.67 -7.92
N ARG A 120 -23.51 18.35 -6.75
CA ARG A 120 -24.97 18.28 -6.60
C ARG A 120 -25.64 19.65 -6.75
N LEU A 121 -25.03 20.71 -6.24
CA LEU A 121 -25.53 22.08 -6.39
C LEU A 121 -25.48 22.52 -7.87
N ARG A 122 -24.41 22.17 -8.59
CA ARG A 122 -24.30 22.42 -10.05
C ARG A 122 -25.34 21.63 -10.84
N GLU A 123 -25.58 20.37 -10.50
CA GLU A 123 -26.62 19.53 -11.13
C GLU A 123 -28.03 20.10 -10.89
N ALA A 124 -28.34 20.51 -9.66
CA ALA A 124 -29.63 21.12 -9.32
C ALA A 124 -29.85 22.47 -10.03
N ALA A 125 -28.82 23.34 -10.09
CA ALA A 125 -28.89 24.61 -10.81
C ALA A 125 -29.05 24.41 -12.33
N SER A 126 -28.36 23.40 -12.90
CA SER A 126 -28.59 23.00 -14.29
C SER A 126 -30.01 22.53 -14.49
N LEU A 127 -30.57 21.72 -13.56
CA LEU A 127 -31.96 21.21 -13.61
C LEU A 127 -32.97 22.36 -13.80
N GLU A 128 -32.80 23.41 -13.01
CA GLU A 128 -33.64 24.61 -13.01
C GLU A 128 -33.55 25.40 -14.32
N LYS A 129 -32.36 25.56 -14.90
CA LYS A 129 -32.14 26.25 -16.20
C LYS A 129 -33.01 25.68 -17.32
N HIS A 130 -33.03 24.35 -17.52
CA HIS A 130 -33.87 23.74 -18.57
C HIS A 130 -35.36 23.83 -18.27
N VAL A 131 -35.76 23.72 -16.99
CA VAL A 131 -37.17 23.87 -16.62
C VAL A 131 -37.66 25.28 -16.97
N LEU A 132 -36.82 26.30 -16.72
CA LEU A 132 -37.09 27.68 -17.11
C LEU A 132 -37.10 27.87 -18.64
N LEU A 133 -36.12 27.33 -19.36
CA LEU A 133 -36.07 27.40 -20.83
C LEU A 133 -37.29 26.72 -21.49
N LYS A 134 -37.71 25.57 -20.96
CA LYS A 134 -38.92 24.87 -21.42
C LYS A 134 -40.16 25.72 -21.20
N LYS A 135 -40.34 26.28 -19.99
CA LYS A 135 -41.47 27.16 -19.67
C LYS A 135 -41.48 28.42 -20.55
N LEU A 136 -40.31 29.01 -20.80
CA LEU A 136 -40.15 30.17 -21.68
C LEU A 136 -40.60 29.84 -23.11
N ARG A 137 -40.11 28.73 -23.67
CA ARG A 137 -40.50 28.26 -24.99
C ARG A 137 -42.00 28.00 -25.09
N ASP A 138 -42.58 27.31 -24.12
CA ASP A 138 -44.02 27.00 -24.09
C ASP A 138 -44.87 28.28 -24.02
N ALA A 139 -44.43 29.30 -23.26
CA ALA A 139 -45.07 30.60 -23.18
C ALA A 139 -44.96 31.39 -24.50
N LEU A 140 -43.80 31.37 -25.15
CA LEU A 140 -43.58 32.00 -26.46
C LEU A 140 -44.44 31.34 -27.54
N GLU A 141 -44.54 30.01 -27.54
CA GLU A 141 -45.39 29.26 -28.49
C GLU A 141 -46.88 29.60 -28.30
N SER A 142 -47.32 29.79 -27.06
CA SER A 142 -48.68 30.26 -26.74
C SER A 142 -48.92 31.70 -27.24
N LEU A 143 -47.95 32.59 -27.06
CA LEU A 143 -48.02 33.98 -27.52
C LEU A 143 -48.04 34.07 -29.05
N LYS A 144 -47.17 33.32 -29.73
CA LYS A 144 -47.08 33.24 -31.20
C LYS A 144 -48.42 32.95 -31.86
N ARG A 145 -49.24 32.06 -31.29
CA ARG A 145 -50.57 31.72 -31.83
C ARG A 145 -51.54 32.90 -31.87
N ARG A 146 -51.27 33.96 -31.10
CA ARG A 146 -52.10 35.17 -30.99
C ARG A 146 -51.50 36.37 -31.72
N LEU A 147 -50.26 36.29 -32.20
CA LEU A 147 -49.56 37.36 -32.91
C LEU A 147 -49.73 37.22 -34.43
N ALA A 148 -49.62 38.34 -35.15
CA ALA A 148 -49.68 38.40 -36.61
C ALA A 148 -48.69 39.45 -37.15
N GLY A 149 -48.30 39.30 -38.42
CA GLY A 149 -47.31 40.17 -39.08
C GLY A 149 -45.93 40.11 -38.41
N ARG A 150 -45.20 41.22 -38.41
CA ARG A 150 -43.81 41.31 -37.92
C ARG A 150 -43.64 40.79 -36.49
N ASN A 151 -44.59 41.04 -35.59
CA ASN A 151 -44.51 40.55 -34.20
C ASN A 151 -44.56 39.02 -34.12
N LYS A 152 -45.22 38.35 -35.07
CA LYS A 152 -45.24 36.90 -35.16
C LYS A 152 -43.88 36.38 -35.64
N ASP A 153 -43.29 37.04 -36.63
CA ASP A 153 -41.98 36.71 -37.16
C ASP A 153 -40.90 36.86 -36.05
N ASP A 154 -40.93 37.95 -35.28
CA ASP A 154 -40.04 38.17 -34.13
C ASP A 154 -40.21 37.09 -33.03
N ALA A 155 -41.45 36.65 -32.79
CA ALA A 155 -41.73 35.56 -31.85
C ALA A 155 -41.21 34.22 -32.37
N GLU A 156 -41.27 33.97 -33.68
CA GLU A 156 -40.69 32.78 -34.32
C GLU A 156 -39.17 32.76 -34.20
N ASP A 157 -38.50 33.88 -34.45
CA ASP A 157 -37.05 34.01 -34.28
C ASP A 157 -36.63 33.80 -32.82
N THR A 158 -37.38 34.37 -31.87
CA THR A 158 -37.10 34.19 -30.43
C THR A 158 -37.28 32.74 -29.99
N ILE A 159 -38.30 32.04 -30.52
CA ILE A 159 -38.50 30.60 -30.26
C ILE A 159 -37.36 29.78 -30.85
N ALA A 160 -36.88 30.13 -32.05
CA ALA A 160 -35.74 29.47 -32.68
C ALA A 160 -34.47 29.62 -31.83
N MET A 161 -34.18 30.84 -31.34
CA MET A 161 -33.05 31.08 -30.43
C MET A 161 -33.20 30.30 -29.12
N ALA A 162 -34.38 30.33 -28.48
CA ALA A 162 -34.63 29.59 -27.26
C ALA A 162 -34.53 28.05 -27.45
N SER A 163 -34.87 27.56 -28.65
CA SER A 163 -34.69 26.16 -29.00
C SER A 163 -33.23 25.78 -29.20
N GLU A 164 -32.41 26.68 -29.70
CA GLU A 164 -30.97 26.44 -29.84
C GLU A 164 -30.28 26.43 -28.48
N ASP A 165 -30.61 27.39 -27.62
CA ASP A 165 -30.15 27.42 -26.23
C ASP A 165 -30.55 26.15 -25.46
N ALA A 166 -31.78 25.64 -25.69
CA ALA A 166 -32.24 24.41 -25.08
C ALA A 166 -31.41 23.18 -25.50
N LYS A 167 -31.01 23.08 -26.78
CA LYS A 167 -30.13 21.99 -27.26
C LYS A 167 -28.78 22.04 -26.56
N ILE A 168 -28.15 23.22 -26.51
CA ILE A 168 -26.85 23.40 -25.84
C ILE A 168 -26.91 22.92 -24.37
N VAL A 169 -27.99 23.26 -23.66
CA VAL A 169 -28.19 22.80 -22.28
C VAL A 169 -28.37 21.28 -22.19
N ASP A 170 -29.10 20.68 -23.13
CA ASP A 170 -29.35 19.24 -23.15
C ASP A 170 -28.08 18.44 -23.50
N GLU A 171 -27.25 18.92 -24.44
CA GLU A 171 -25.92 18.37 -24.73
C GLU A 171 -24.98 18.46 -23.51
N GLU A 172 -24.92 19.62 -22.84
CA GLU A 172 -24.11 19.84 -21.63
C GLU A 172 -24.53 18.88 -20.51
N ARG A 173 -25.83 18.65 -20.36
CA ARG A 173 -26.38 17.69 -19.38
C ARG A 173 -26.08 16.25 -19.73
N ALA A 174 -26.22 15.87 -21.00
CA ALA A 174 -25.90 14.52 -21.44
C ALA A 174 -24.43 14.20 -21.14
N PHE A 175 -23.54 15.16 -21.38
CA PHE A 175 -22.14 15.07 -21.03
C PHE A 175 -21.93 14.92 -19.51
N ALA A 176 -22.51 15.81 -18.70
CA ALA A 176 -22.39 15.75 -17.24
C ALA A 176 -22.96 14.45 -16.64
N HIS A 177 -24.06 13.92 -17.20
CA HIS A 177 -24.63 12.65 -16.78
C HIS A 177 -23.73 11.46 -17.13
N ALA A 178 -23.09 11.46 -18.30
CA ALA A 178 -22.14 10.42 -18.68
C ALA A 178 -20.93 10.42 -17.73
N GLU A 179 -20.36 11.59 -17.44
CA GLU A 179 -19.25 11.74 -16.50
C GLU A 179 -19.65 11.30 -15.07
N SER A 180 -20.83 11.70 -14.59
CA SER A 180 -21.36 11.25 -13.31
C SER A 180 -21.53 9.73 -13.25
N LYS A 181 -22.00 9.12 -14.35
CA LYS A 181 -22.17 7.66 -14.44
C LYS A 181 -20.83 6.93 -14.38
N ASP A 182 -19.83 7.42 -15.09
CA ASP A 182 -18.47 6.85 -15.07
C ASP A 182 -17.82 6.99 -13.69
N ALA A 183 -17.98 8.14 -13.03
CA ALA A 183 -17.52 8.37 -11.67
C ALA A 183 -18.20 7.42 -10.67
N ARG A 184 -19.52 7.21 -10.77
CA ARG A 184 -20.26 6.24 -9.93
C ARG A 184 -19.78 4.81 -10.17
N ALA A 185 -19.51 4.43 -11.41
CA ALA A 185 -18.95 3.12 -11.72
C ALA A 185 -17.55 2.94 -11.12
N ALA A 186 -16.71 3.99 -11.11
CA ALA A 186 -15.42 3.97 -10.45
C ALA A 186 -15.53 3.81 -8.93
N VAL A 187 -16.46 4.55 -8.29
CA VAL A 187 -16.76 4.43 -6.86
C VAL A 187 -17.19 3.00 -6.51
N GLN A 188 -18.12 2.40 -7.27
CA GLN A 188 -18.56 1.02 -7.04
C GLN A 188 -17.40 0.01 -7.15
N ARG A 189 -16.50 0.17 -8.12
CA ARG A 189 -15.31 -0.71 -8.23
C ARG A 189 -14.41 -0.61 -6.99
N VAL A 190 -14.21 0.60 -6.47
CA VAL A 190 -13.40 0.82 -5.26
C VAL A 190 -14.08 0.24 -4.03
N GLU A 191 -15.40 0.44 -3.88
CA GLU A 191 -16.18 -0.11 -2.77
C GLU A 191 -16.09 -1.63 -2.72
N VAL A 192 -16.28 -2.31 -3.86
CA VAL A 192 -16.14 -3.77 -3.95
C VAL A 192 -14.72 -4.21 -3.61
N ALA A 193 -13.70 -3.55 -4.17
CA ALA A 193 -12.30 -3.89 -3.89
C ALA A 193 -11.94 -3.72 -2.40
N LEU A 194 -12.45 -2.68 -1.74
CA LEU A 194 -12.27 -2.46 -0.31
C LEU A 194 -12.97 -3.53 0.52
N GLN A 195 -14.20 -3.88 0.17
CA GLN A 195 -14.96 -4.92 0.87
C GLN A 195 -14.29 -6.30 0.76
N GLU A 196 -13.78 -6.64 -0.42
CA GLU A 196 -12.99 -7.86 -0.63
C GLU A 196 -11.70 -7.83 0.18
N HIS A 197 -10.97 -6.71 0.16
CA HIS A 197 -9.74 -6.56 0.93
C HIS A 197 -9.99 -6.70 2.44
N GLU A 198 -11.06 -6.12 2.96
CA GLU A 198 -11.44 -6.25 4.36
C GLU A 198 -11.79 -7.71 4.70
N ARG A 199 -12.58 -8.39 3.88
CA ARG A 199 -12.86 -9.82 4.07
C ARG A 199 -11.59 -10.68 4.10
N MET A 200 -10.66 -10.42 3.18
CA MET A 200 -9.40 -11.15 3.10
C MET A 200 -8.52 -10.89 4.33
N SER A 201 -8.39 -9.63 4.73
CA SER A 201 -7.63 -9.22 5.93
C SER A 201 -8.20 -9.83 7.21
N GLN A 202 -9.53 -9.83 7.36
CA GLN A 202 -10.19 -10.46 8.52
C GLN A 202 -10.01 -11.98 8.52
N ALA A 203 -10.07 -12.63 7.36
CA ALA A 203 -9.88 -14.07 7.26
C ALA A 203 -8.43 -14.49 7.56
N SER A 204 -7.44 -13.81 6.99
CA SER A 204 -6.03 -14.09 7.26
C SER A 204 -5.66 -13.78 8.70
N GLY A 205 -6.10 -12.64 9.25
CA GLY A 205 -5.81 -12.27 10.63
C GLY A 205 -6.39 -13.27 11.65
N LYS A 206 -7.57 -13.84 11.39
CA LYS A 206 -8.14 -14.93 12.22
C LYS A 206 -7.33 -16.21 12.11
N GLN A 207 -6.98 -16.61 10.89
CA GLN A 207 -6.19 -17.81 10.65
C GLN A 207 -4.81 -17.72 11.34
N ASP A 208 -4.14 -16.57 11.23
CA ASP A 208 -2.84 -16.32 11.85
C ASP A 208 -2.91 -16.39 13.38
N LEU A 209 -3.95 -15.77 13.97
CA LEU A 209 -4.17 -15.82 15.41
C LEU A 209 -4.44 -17.25 15.90
N GLU A 210 -5.29 -18.00 15.20
CA GLU A 210 -5.57 -19.39 15.54
C GLU A 210 -4.32 -20.27 15.43
N GLN A 211 -3.48 -20.06 14.41
CA GLN A 211 -2.22 -20.77 14.27
C GLN A 211 -1.27 -20.45 15.41
N LEU A 212 -1.13 -19.18 15.78
CA LEU A 212 -0.32 -18.77 16.92
C LEU A 212 -0.83 -19.40 18.23
N MET A 213 -2.16 -19.45 18.44
CA MET A 213 -2.74 -20.11 19.61
C MET A 213 -2.39 -21.59 19.68
N ARG A 214 -2.44 -22.30 18.54
CA ARG A 214 -2.01 -23.71 18.46
C ARG A 214 -0.53 -23.88 18.78
N GLU A 215 0.34 -23.05 18.20
CA GLU A 215 1.78 -23.11 18.45
C GLU A 215 2.13 -22.80 19.92
N VAL A 216 1.47 -21.81 20.53
CA VAL A 216 1.62 -21.49 21.95
C VAL A 216 1.17 -22.66 22.83
N GLN A 217 0.08 -23.34 22.48
CA GLN A 217 -0.37 -24.54 23.20
C GLN A 217 0.63 -25.69 23.08
N GLU A 218 1.18 -25.94 21.88
CA GLU A 218 2.15 -27.00 21.66
C GLU A 218 3.48 -26.71 22.38
N ALA A 219 3.96 -25.46 22.35
CA ALA A 219 5.13 -25.05 23.11
C ALA A 219 4.95 -25.30 24.62
N ARG A 220 3.75 -25.04 25.16
CA ARG A 220 3.42 -25.36 26.56
C ARG A 220 3.45 -26.87 26.81
N ARG A 221 2.87 -27.67 25.90
CA ARG A 221 2.87 -29.15 25.97
C ARG A 221 4.30 -29.70 26.00
N ILE A 222 5.16 -29.28 25.07
CA ILE A 222 6.57 -29.71 24.99
C ILE A 222 7.32 -29.35 26.26
N LYS A 223 7.10 -28.13 26.80
CA LYS A 223 7.71 -27.69 28.05
C LYS A 223 7.33 -28.59 29.23
N MET A 224 6.06 -29.00 29.32
CA MET A 224 5.58 -29.92 30.36
C MET A 224 6.15 -31.33 30.22
N LEU A 225 6.55 -31.76 29.02
CA LEU A 225 7.19 -33.07 28.81
C LEU A 225 8.70 -33.04 29.09
N HIS A 226 9.38 -31.92 28.86
CA HIS A 226 10.83 -31.81 29.05
C HIS A 226 11.27 -31.67 30.51
N GLN A 227 10.55 -30.89 31.33
CA GLN A 227 10.94 -30.69 32.74
C GLN A 227 10.89 -31.98 33.58
N PRO A 228 9.83 -32.81 33.53
CA PRO A 228 9.78 -34.08 34.26
C PRO A 228 10.82 -35.09 33.78
N ARG A 229 11.15 -35.09 32.47
CA ARG A 229 12.16 -36.00 31.90
C ARG A 229 13.55 -35.73 32.49
N LYS A 230 13.94 -34.45 32.64
CA LYS A 230 15.21 -34.07 33.26
C LYS A 230 15.29 -34.49 34.73
N VAL A 231 14.18 -34.41 35.47
CA VAL A 231 14.10 -34.89 36.86
C VAL A 231 14.27 -36.41 36.91
N MET A 232 13.58 -37.14 36.03
CA MET A 232 13.71 -38.59 35.95
C MET A 232 15.14 -39.02 35.65
N ASP A 233 15.83 -38.42 34.68
CA ASP A 233 17.21 -38.79 34.33
C ASP A 233 18.16 -38.57 35.53
N MET A 234 18.01 -37.45 36.24
CA MET A 234 18.77 -37.18 37.46
C MET A 234 18.48 -38.18 38.59
N GLU A 235 17.23 -38.63 38.75
CA GLU A 235 16.89 -39.65 39.74
C GLU A 235 17.56 -41.00 39.44
N HIS A 236 17.70 -41.37 38.17
CA HIS A 236 18.41 -42.59 37.77
C HIS A 236 19.90 -42.48 38.07
N GLU A 237 20.53 -41.34 37.78
CA GLU A 237 21.93 -41.08 38.13
C GLU A 237 22.15 -41.12 39.65
N LEU A 238 21.27 -40.49 40.44
CA LEU A 238 21.31 -40.54 41.90
C LEU A 238 21.19 -41.97 42.43
N ARG A 239 20.28 -42.78 41.88
CA ARG A 239 20.15 -44.20 42.22
C ARG A 239 21.44 -44.97 41.93
N ALA A 240 22.04 -44.76 40.76
CA ALA A 240 23.30 -45.40 40.37
C ALA A 240 24.45 -45.03 41.32
N LEU A 241 24.60 -43.75 41.65
CA LEU A 241 25.62 -43.26 42.59
C LEU A 241 25.44 -43.84 43.99
N ARG A 242 24.20 -43.93 44.49
CA ARG A 242 23.91 -44.58 45.79
C ARG A 242 24.32 -46.05 45.80
N VAL A 243 24.08 -46.79 44.72
CA VAL A 243 24.52 -48.19 44.59
C VAL A 243 26.04 -48.29 44.60
N GLN A 244 26.73 -47.42 43.85
CA GLN A 244 28.19 -47.38 43.84
C GLN A 244 28.78 -47.05 45.20
N LEU A 245 28.20 -46.06 45.89
CA LEU A 245 28.62 -45.66 47.23
C LEU A 245 28.43 -46.82 48.21
N ALA A 246 27.27 -47.47 48.20
CA ALA A 246 27.01 -48.65 49.04
C ALA A 246 27.99 -49.79 48.77
N LYS A 247 28.41 -49.99 47.52
CA LYS A 247 29.43 -50.99 47.15
C LYS A 247 30.81 -50.60 47.68
N LYS A 248 31.22 -49.33 47.53
CA LYS A 248 32.50 -48.83 48.07
C LYS A 248 32.52 -48.90 49.59
N THR A 249 31.45 -48.48 50.28
CA THR A 249 31.36 -48.58 51.74
C THR A 249 31.47 -50.03 52.22
N ARG A 250 30.83 -50.99 51.54
CA ARG A 250 31.00 -52.42 51.85
C ARG A 250 32.42 -52.92 51.61
N GLN A 251 33.14 -52.38 50.63
CA GLN A 251 34.56 -52.70 50.42
C GLN A 251 35.42 -52.17 51.56
N TYR A 252 35.20 -50.94 52.01
CA TYR A 252 35.95 -50.37 53.14
C TYR A 252 35.67 -51.06 54.48
N LEU A 253 34.47 -51.60 54.68
CA LEU A 253 34.11 -52.36 55.89
C LEU A 253 34.53 -53.85 55.85
N ARG A 254 35.02 -54.34 54.70
CA ARG A 254 35.55 -55.71 54.54
C ARG A 254 37.07 -55.77 54.60
N LEU A 255 37.75 -54.62 54.63
CA LEU A 255 39.17 -54.47 54.93
C LEU A 255 39.32 -54.17 56.42
#